data_AF-A0AAD4MJU3-F1
#
_entry.id   AF-A0AAD4MJU3-F1
#
_cell.length_a   1.000
_cell.length_b   1.000
_cell.length_c   1.000
_cell.angle_alpha   90.00
_cell.angle_beta   90.00
_cell.angle_gamma   90.00
#
_symmetry.space_group_name_H-M   'P 1'
#
loop_
_entity.id
_entity.type
_entity.pdbx_description
1 polymer ?
#
loop_
_entity_poly.entity_id
_entity_poly.type
_entity_poly.pdbx_seq_one_letter_code
_entity_poly.pdbx_strand_id
1 'polypeptide(L)'
;MRASKKHGIPLLYEIRAFWEDAAVGNGTGSEGSLKYRATRGLETYACKRADAVAVICEGLKRDLVARGIDGGKIMISPNGVDLHLFGEPPARDAALSAEWRLDDAEVIGFIGSFYDYEGLDDLIAAMPALVAARPRHGC
;
A
#
# COMPACT_ATOMS: atom_id res chain seq x y z
N MET A 1 -20.71 -2.43 -15.63
CA MET A 1 -21.17 -1.32 -16.50
C MET A 1 -22.49 -1.60 -17.22
N ARG A 2 -22.62 -2.63 -18.07
CA ARG A 2 -23.87 -2.88 -18.82
C ARG A 2 -25.08 -3.17 -17.91
N ALA A 3 -24.88 -3.92 -16.82
CA ALA A 3 -25.94 -4.21 -15.85
C ALA A 3 -26.44 -2.96 -15.11
N SER A 4 -25.53 -2.13 -14.57
CA SER A 4 -25.91 -0.88 -13.89
C SER A 4 -26.68 0.06 -14.84
N LYS A 5 -26.23 0.20 -16.10
CA LYS A 5 -26.97 0.96 -17.12
C LYS A 5 -28.35 0.38 -17.44
N LYS A 6 -28.48 -0.95 -17.51
CA LYS A 6 -29.75 -1.62 -17.78
C LYS A 6 -30.76 -1.41 -16.65
N HIS A 7 -30.29 -1.30 -15.42
CA HIS A 7 -31.13 -1.18 -14.23
C HIS A 7 -31.21 0.24 -13.66
N GLY A 8 -30.50 1.22 -14.24
CA GLY A 8 -30.48 2.61 -13.76
C GLY A 8 -29.83 2.78 -12.38
N ILE A 9 -28.92 1.87 -11.99
CA ILE A 9 -28.29 1.85 -10.66
C ILE A 9 -26.88 2.47 -10.76
N PRO A 10 -26.48 3.36 -9.83
CA PRO A 10 -25.12 3.91 -9.79
C PRO A 10 -24.05 2.83 -9.64
N LEU A 11 -22.93 2.98 -10.35
CA LEU A 11 -21.76 2.13 -10.27
C LEU A 11 -20.64 2.83 -9.48
N LEU A 12 -20.33 2.28 -8.31
CA LEU A 12 -19.09 2.55 -7.59
C LEU A 12 -18.01 1.55 -8.03
N TYR A 13 -16.83 2.04 -8.39
CA TYR A 13 -15.67 1.20 -8.70
C TYR A 13 -14.59 1.39 -7.65
N GLU A 14 -14.17 0.32 -6.98
CA GLU A 14 -13.14 0.35 -5.94
C GLU A 14 -11.78 -0.11 -6.49
N ILE A 15 -10.74 0.67 -6.23
CA ILE A 15 -9.35 0.36 -6.58
C ILE A 15 -8.52 0.31 -5.30
N ARG A 16 -7.95 -0.87 -5.03
CA ARG A 16 -7.08 -1.11 -3.86
C ARG A 16 -5.60 -1.17 -4.24
N ALA A 17 -5.30 -1.48 -5.50
CA ALA A 17 -3.98 -1.44 -6.12
C ALA A 17 -4.15 -1.39 -7.65
N PHE A 18 -3.14 -0.86 -8.33
CA PHE A 18 -3.06 -0.95 -9.78
C PHE A 18 -2.38 -2.26 -10.18
N TRP A 19 -3.07 -3.07 -10.98
CA TRP A 19 -2.57 -4.37 -11.39
C TRP A 19 -1.33 -4.26 -12.26
N GLU A 20 -1.24 -3.21 -13.08
CA GLU A 20 -0.07 -2.94 -13.90
C GLU A 20 1.18 -2.64 -13.07
N ASP A 21 1.03 -1.88 -11.99
CA ASP A 21 2.15 -1.51 -11.11
C ASP A 21 2.53 -2.70 -10.23
N ALA A 22 1.55 -3.50 -9.78
CA ALA A 22 1.81 -4.76 -9.09
C ALA A 22 2.54 -5.78 -9.98
N ALA A 23 2.22 -5.85 -11.28
CA ALA A 23 2.91 -6.75 -12.20
C ALA A 23 4.38 -6.35 -12.42
N VAL A 24 4.66 -5.05 -12.50
CA VAL A 24 6.01 -4.50 -12.58
C VAL A 24 6.76 -4.76 -11.27
N GLY A 25 6.16 -4.44 -10.12
CA GLY A 25 6.75 -4.66 -8.80
C GLY A 25 7.02 -6.13 -8.47
N ASN A 26 6.28 -7.07 -9.06
CA ASN A 26 6.51 -8.51 -8.89
C ASN A 26 7.45 -9.11 -9.97
N GLY A 27 8.05 -8.30 -10.84
CA GLY A 27 8.93 -8.77 -11.92
C GLY A 27 8.23 -9.61 -13.01
N THR A 28 6.90 -9.68 -13.00
CA THR A 28 6.09 -10.44 -13.98
C THR A 28 5.68 -9.60 -15.20
N GLY A 29 6.04 -8.32 -15.18
CA GLY A 29 5.86 -7.38 -16.28
C GLY A 29 6.95 -6.31 -16.30
N SER A 30 6.99 -5.54 -17.37
CA SER A 30 7.85 -4.36 -17.49
C SER A 30 7.02 -3.11 -17.66
N GLU A 31 7.48 -2.02 -17.05
CA GLU A 31 6.84 -0.71 -17.18
C GLU A 31 6.81 -0.29 -18.65
N GLY A 32 5.67 0.24 -19.10
CA GLY A 32 5.48 0.64 -20.50
C GLY A 32 5.26 -0.52 -21.48
N SER A 33 5.28 -1.78 -21.04
CA SER A 33 4.97 -2.93 -21.90
C SER A 33 3.56 -2.84 -22.50
N LEU A 34 3.32 -3.59 -23.58
CA LEU A 34 2.01 -3.62 -24.24
C LEU A 34 0.90 -4.07 -23.27
N LYS A 35 1.22 -5.04 -22.38
CA LYS A 35 0.33 -5.52 -21.33
C LYS A 35 0.05 -4.41 -20.31
N TYR A 36 1.08 -3.73 -19.81
CA TYR A 36 0.97 -2.59 -18.89
C TYR A 36 0.05 -1.50 -19.45
N ARG A 37 0.25 -1.09 -20.71
CA ARG A 37 -0.56 -0.07 -21.37
C ARG A 37 -2.01 -0.51 -21.57
N ALA A 38 -2.23 -1.80 -21.87
CA ALA A 38 -3.56 -2.35 -22.07
C ALA A 38 -4.36 -2.41 -20.76
N THR A 39 -3.77 -2.93 -19.67
CA THR A 39 -4.42 -2.99 -18.35
C THR A 39 -4.72 -1.60 -17.82
N ARG A 40 -3.74 -0.70 -17.87
CA ARG A 40 -3.91 0.73 -17.51
C ARG A 40 -5.03 1.40 -18.31
N GLY A 41 -5.11 1.11 -19.61
CA GLY A 41 -6.16 1.62 -20.49
C GLY A 41 -7.55 1.10 -20.14
N LEU A 42 -7.67 -0.20 -19.83
CA LEU A 42 -8.93 -0.83 -19.43
C LEU A 42 -9.43 -0.28 -18.08
N GLU A 43 -8.54 -0.09 -17.13
CA GLU A 43 -8.90 0.45 -15.83
C GLU A 43 -9.29 1.93 -15.92
N THR A 44 -8.55 2.72 -16.71
CA THR A 44 -8.93 4.11 -17.02
C THR A 44 -10.31 4.16 -17.69
N TYR A 45 -10.59 3.25 -18.63
CA TYR A 45 -11.88 3.14 -19.28
C TYR A 45 -13.02 2.83 -18.29
N ALA A 46 -12.77 1.94 -17.33
CA ALA A 46 -13.72 1.60 -16.27
C ALA A 46 -13.98 2.80 -15.35
N CYS A 47 -12.92 3.45 -14.85
CA CYS A 47 -13.01 4.64 -14.01
C CYS A 47 -13.79 5.77 -14.68
N LYS A 48 -13.57 6.02 -15.98
CA LYS A 48 -14.30 7.07 -16.72
C LYS A 48 -15.80 6.82 -16.78
N ARG A 49 -16.24 5.55 -16.71
CA ARG A 49 -17.65 5.16 -16.83
C ARG A 49 -18.34 4.84 -15.51
N ALA A 50 -17.60 4.77 -14.41
CA ALA A 50 -18.18 4.67 -13.07
C ALA A 50 -18.75 6.04 -12.65
N ASP A 51 -19.85 6.00 -11.89
CA ASP A 51 -20.48 7.18 -11.31
C ASP A 51 -19.64 7.72 -10.14
N ALA A 52 -19.00 6.81 -9.40
CA ALA A 52 -18.03 7.13 -8.37
C ALA A 52 -16.87 6.12 -8.35
N VAL A 53 -15.72 6.55 -7.82
CA VAL A 53 -14.53 5.71 -7.64
C VAL A 53 -14.07 5.79 -6.19
N ALA A 54 -13.81 4.65 -5.55
CA ALA A 54 -13.21 4.59 -4.22
C ALA A 54 -11.76 4.12 -4.32
N VAL A 55 -10.85 4.81 -3.63
CA VAL A 55 -9.44 4.44 -3.53
C VAL A 55 -8.98 4.42 -2.08
N ILE A 56 -7.97 3.62 -1.76
CA ILE A 56 -7.52 3.46 -0.37
C ILE A 56 -6.60 4.58 0.14
N CYS A 57 -6.03 5.40 -0.75
CA CYS A 57 -5.09 6.46 -0.36
C CYS A 57 -5.02 7.60 -1.38
N GLU A 58 -4.43 8.72 -0.96
CA GLU A 58 -4.18 9.91 -1.81
C GLU A 58 -3.24 9.61 -2.99
N GLY A 59 -2.32 8.64 -2.85
CA GLY A 59 -1.43 8.22 -3.93
C GLY A 59 -2.21 7.76 -5.16
N LEU A 60 -3.13 6.82 -4.96
CA LEU A 60 -4.00 6.30 -6.01
C LEU A 60 -4.92 7.39 -6.58
N LYS A 61 -5.46 8.28 -5.74
CA LYS A 61 -6.28 9.41 -6.20
C LYS A 61 -5.50 10.31 -7.15
N ARG A 62 -4.30 10.72 -6.77
CA ARG A 62 -3.43 11.57 -7.60
C ARG A 62 -3.11 10.92 -8.94
N ASP A 63 -2.81 9.63 -8.93
CA ASP A 63 -2.50 8.90 -10.16
C ASP A 63 -3.73 8.80 -11.09
N LEU A 64 -4.92 8.50 -10.56
CA LEU A 64 -6.16 8.53 -11.35
C LEU A 64 -6.49 9.92 -11.93
N VAL A 65 -6.28 10.99 -11.16
CA VAL A 65 -6.44 12.36 -11.65
C VAL A 65 -5.45 12.65 -12.78
N ALA A 66 -4.20 12.23 -12.66
CA ALA A 66 -3.20 12.34 -13.72
C ALA A 66 -3.58 11.55 -14.98
N ARG A 67 -4.34 10.45 -14.84
CA ARG A 67 -4.95 9.69 -15.96
C ARG A 67 -6.19 10.37 -16.59
N GLY A 68 -6.59 11.54 -16.08
CA GLY A 68 -7.72 12.32 -16.58
C GLY A 68 -9.08 11.84 -16.06
N ILE A 69 -9.11 11.25 -14.86
CA ILE A 69 -10.36 10.99 -14.13
C ILE A 69 -10.73 12.25 -13.33
N ASP A 70 -12.01 12.63 -13.35
CA ASP A 70 -12.52 13.73 -12.53
C ASP A 70 -12.30 13.42 -11.04
N GLY A 71 -11.52 14.26 -10.35
CA GLY A 71 -11.24 14.11 -8.93
C GLY A 71 -12.48 14.26 -8.05
N GLY A 72 -13.52 14.97 -8.52
CA GLY A 72 -14.77 15.17 -7.78
C GLY A 72 -15.57 13.89 -7.54
N LYS A 73 -15.37 12.86 -8.37
CA LYS A 73 -16.00 11.55 -8.18
C LYS A 73 -15.11 10.50 -7.51
N ILE A 74 -13.90 10.86 -7.10
CA ILE A 74 -12.97 9.96 -6.41
C ILE A 74 -13.03 10.23 -4.90
N MET A 75 -13.47 9.22 -4.15
CA MET A 75 -13.47 9.22 -2.69
C MET A 75 -12.31 8.39 -2.13
N ILE A 76 -11.80 8.80 -0.97
CA ILE A 76 -10.77 8.04 -0.26
C ILE A 76 -11.44 7.23 0.84
N SER A 77 -11.27 5.92 0.77
CA SER A 77 -11.79 4.93 1.70
C SER A 77 -10.60 4.13 2.24
N PRO A 78 -9.89 4.63 3.26
CA PRO A 78 -8.72 3.93 3.80
C PRO A 78 -9.12 2.56 4.36
N ASN A 79 -8.19 1.61 4.33
CA ASN A 79 -8.41 0.33 5.02
C ASN A 79 -8.58 0.59 6.53
N GLY A 80 -9.56 -0.08 7.14
CA GLY A 80 -9.75 -0.08 8.57
C GLY A 80 -9.02 -1.24 9.24
N VAL A 81 -8.75 -1.08 10.53
CA VAL A 81 -8.31 -2.15 11.42
C VAL A 81 -9.29 -2.25 12.59
N ASP A 82 -9.62 -3.47 13.02
CA ASP A 82 -10.49 -3.67 14.17
C ASP A 82 -9.71 -3.47 15.47
N LEU A 83 -9.92 -2.33 16.12
CA LEU A 83 -9.25 -2.01 17.38
C LEU A 83 -9.66 -2.94 18.53
N HIS A 84 -10.82 -3.60 18.47
CA HIS A 84 -11.21 -4.59 19.47
C HIS A 84 -10.41 -5.89 19.33
N LEU A 85 -9.99 -6.23 18.10
CA LEU A 85 -9.13 -7.39 17.86
C LEU A 85 -7.71 -7.17 18.41
N PHE A 86 -7.18 -5.95 18.29
CA PHE A 86 -5.83 -5.62 18.76
C PHE A 86 -5.78 -5.20 20.22
N GLY A 87 -6.90 -4.73 20.78
CA GLY A 87 -7.03 -4.41 22.20
C GLY A 87 -6.02 -3.39 22.71
N GLU A 88 -5.71 -3.45 24.00
CA GLU A 88 -4.62 -2.68 24.58
C GLU A 88 -3.28 -3.37 24.30
N PRO A 89 -2.26 -2.64 23.83
CA PRO A 89 -0.92 -3.21 23.64
C PRO A 89 -0.41 -3.81 24.95
N PRO A 90 0.05 -5.08 24.95
CA PRO A 90 0.60 -5.69 26.14
C PRO A 90 1.90 -4.96 26.56
N ALA A 91 2.24 -5.08 27.84
CA ALA A 91 3.54 -4.64 28.31
C ALA A 91 4.66 -5.40 27.57
N ARG A 92 5.83 -4.78 27.43
CA ARG A 92 7.02 -5.42 26.85
C ARG A 92 7.30 -6.74 27.57
N ASP A 93 7.40 -7.81 26.80
CA ASP A 93 7.76 -9.13 27.33
C ASP A 93 9.26 -9.15 27.68
N ALA A 94 9.56 -9.11 28.97
CA ALA A 94 10.93 -9.11 29.48
C ALA A 94 11.64 -10.45 29.23
N ALA A 95 10.91 -11.58 29.25
CA ALA A 95 11.49 -12.89 29.00
C ALA A 95 11.90 -13.03 27.53
N LEU A 96 11.02 -12.63 26.61
CA LEU A 96 11.30 -12.64 25.17
C LEU A 96 12.41 -11.64 24.81
N SER A 97 12.39 -10.45 25.43
CA SER A 97 13.43 -9.44 25.28
C SER A 97 14.81 -9.99 25.65
N ALA A 98 14.93 -10.69 26.79
CA ALA A 98 16.17 -11.30 27.24
C ALA A 98 16.60 -12.47 26.34
N GLU A 99 15.66 -13.31 25.92
CA GLU A 99 15.91 -14.43 25.00
C GLU A 99 16.53 -13.92 23.68
N TRP A 100 16.01 -12.81 23.15
CA TRP A 100 16.46 -12.22 21.88
C TRP A 100 17.55 -11.16 22.05
N ARG A 101 18.02 -10.93 23.28
CA ARG A 101 19.08 -9.95 23.63
C ARG A 101 18.73 -8.53 23.20
N LEU A 102 17.48 -8.13 23.42
CA LEU A 102 16.93 -6.84 23.03
C LEU A 102 16.84 -5.83 24.19
N ASP A 103 17.20 -6.22 25.41
CA ASP A 103 16.96 -5.42 26.64
C ASP A 103 17.49 -3.99 26.53
N ASP A 104 18.72 -3.83 26.04
CA ASP A 104 19.38 -2.54 25.81
C ASP A 104 19.42 -2.15 24.32
N ALA A 105 18.50 -2.69 23.50
CA ALA A 105 18.41 -2.40 22.08
C ALA A 105 17.22 -1.50 21.75
N GLU A 106 17.45 -0.56 20.83
CA GLU A 106 16.38 0.06 20.06
C GLU A 106 15.95 -0.94 18.98
N VAL A 107 14.67 -1.31 18.97
CA VAL A 107 14.14 -2.38 18.12
C VAL A 107 13.28 -1.78 17.02
N ILE A 108 13.66 -2.03 15.77
CA ILE A 108 12.84 -1.73 14.60
C ILE A 108 12.26 -3.06 14.10
N GLY A 109 10.94 -3.19 14.15
CA GLY A 109 10.22 -4.36 13.66
C GLY A 109 9.62 -4.12 12.29
N PHE A 110 9.75 -5.09 11.39
CA PHE A 110 9.01 -5.16 10.14
C PHE A 110 8.03 -6.33 10.19
N ILE A 111 6.77 -6.08 9.85
CA ILE A 111 5.72 -7.09 9.76
C ILE A 111 5.02 -6.89 8.42
N GLY A 112 5.28 -7.79 7.48
CA GLY A 112 4.78 -7.68 6.12
C GLY A 112 5.27 -8.84 5.26
N SER A 113 4.85 -8.83 3.99
CA SER A 113 5.36 -9.78 3.00
C SER A 113 6.73 -9.33 2.50
N PHE A 114 7.54 -10.26 1.97
CA PHE A 114 8.87 -9.98 1.44
C PHE A 114 8.78 -9.69 -0.06
N TYR A 115 8.01 -8.67 -0.42
CA TYR A 115 7.93 -8.18 -1.80
C TYR A 115 8.72 -6.88 -1.94
N ASP A 116 9.32 -6.65 -3.11
CA ASP A 116 10.14 -5.47 -3.40
C ASP A 116 9.40 -4.16 -3.10
N TYR A 117 8.08 -4.11 -3.34
CA TYR A 117 7.26 -2.93 -3.10
C TYR A 117 6.95 -2.64 -1.62
N GLU A 118 7.31 -3.53 -0.69
CA GLU A 118 7.13 -3.34 0.75
C GLU A 118 8.31 -2.56 1.38
N GLY A 119 9.38 -2.30 0.62
CA GLY A 119 10.47 -1.41 1.03
C GLY A 119 11.39 -1.99 2.13
N LEU A 120 11.39 -3.31 2.32
CA LEU A 120 12.28 -3.96 3.30
C LEU A 120 13.77 -3.69 2.98
N ASP A 121 14.12 -3.65 1.70
CA ASP A 121 15.48 -3.34 1.25
C ASP A 121 15.88 -1.91 1.60
N ASP A 122 14.95 -0.95 1.53
CA ASP A 122 15.19 0.44 1.93
C ASP A 122 15.47 0.53 3.43
N LEU A 123 14.71 -0.22 4.25
CA LEU A 123 14.96 -0.32 5.69
C LEU A 123 16.37 -0.86 5.95
N ILE A 124 16.76 -1.95 5.28
CA ILE A 124 18.09 -2.55 5.41
C ILE A 124 19.18 -1.56 4.98
N ALA A 125 18.99 -0.88 3.84
CA ALA A 125 19.92 0.11 3.31
C ALA A 125 20.07 1.35 4.22
N ALA A 126 19.02 1.71 4.97
CA ALA A 126 19.03 2.80 5.93
C ALA A 126 19.73 2.45 7.26
N MET A 127 19.85 1.16 7.61
CA MET A 127 20.42 0.73 8.91
C MET A 127 21.80 1.32 9.23
N PRO A 128 22.77 1.39 8.30
CA PRO A 128 24.07 2.01 8.59
C PRO A 128 23.95 3.48 9.00
N ALA A 129 23.07 4.25 8.34
CA ALA A 129 22.84 5.66 8.66
C ALA A 129 22.16 5.82 10.03
N LEU A 130 21.20 4.94 10.35
CA LEU A 130 20.53 4.91 11.66
C LEU A 130 21.52 4.61 12.78
N VAL A 131 22.37 3.59 12.61
CA VAL A 131 23.41 3.23 13.59
C VAL A 131 24.41 4.38 13.79
N ALA A 132 24.80 5.08 12.72
CA ALA A 132 25.71 6.22 12.81
C ALA A 132 25.08 7.44 13.52
N ALA A 133 23.78 7.67 13.36
CA ALA A 133 23.05 8.77 13.99
C ALA A 133 22.62 8.48 15.44
N ARG A 134 22.60 7.19 15.81
CA ARG A 134 22.28 6.69 17.15
C ARG A 134 23.36 5.68 17.60
N PRO A 135 24.63 6.12 17.71
CA PRO A 135 25.68 5.25 18.19
C PRO A 135 25.33 4.84 19.62
N ARG A 136 25.31 3.53 19.90
CA ARG A 136 25.10 3.03 21.26
C ARG A 136 26.14 3.68 22.17
N HIS A 137 25.70 4.36 23.23
CA HIS A 137 26.60 4.73 24.31
C HIS A 137 26.82 3.46 25.17
N GLY A 138 28.00 2.83 25.03
CA GLY A 138 28.44 1.62 25.75
C GLY A 138 28.25 0.35 24.89
N CYS A 139 29.27 -0.47 24.60
CA CYS A 139 30.51 -0.78 25.30
C CYS A 139 31.74 -0.06 24.72
#